data_AF-A0A7J6TNK4-F1
#
_entry.id   AF-A0A7J6TNK4-F1
#
_cell.length_a   1.000
_cell.length_b   1.000
_cell.length_c   1.000
_cell.angle_alpha   90.00
_cell.angle_beta   90.00
_cell.angle_gamma   90.00
#
_symmetry.space_group_name_H-M   'P 1'
#
loop_
_entity.id
_entity.type
_entity.pdbx_description
1 polymer ?
#
loop_
_entity_poly.entity_id
_entity_poly.type
_entity_poly.pdbx_seq_one_letter_code
_entity_poly.pdbx_strand_id
1 'polypeptide(L)'
;AGLILKLGSGFFADAYDLFIIDIVLAVLDQLPASQGLGLTSGSRGLIACSTSLGAVLGMVFFGVVGDRVGRRAGILCTGSLVFLGSMASSLVVRTRSFPLAYQLCLTRFVLGFGIGGEYPLSAAMAAEKSQSEVRGRVVAAVFSMQGVGMIAAALVPLVVLSAGLSLELAWRLLLCFAV
;
A
#
# COMPACT_ATOMS: atom_id res chain seq x y z
N ALA A 1 4.65 23.94 -4.26
CA ALA A 1 3.47 23.17 -3.81
C ALA A 1 3.05 22.09 -4.81
N GLY A 2 2.80 22.40 -6.08
CA GLY A 2 2.22 21.43 -7.04
C GLY A 2 3.02 20.14 -7.28
N LEU A 3 4.36 20.18 -7.24
CA LEU A 3 5.19 18.96 -7.35
C LEU A 3 5.07 18.06 -6.11
N ILE A 4 5.07 18.66 -4.92
CA ILE A 4 4.98 17.96 -3.64
C ILE A 4 3.62 17.27 -3.53
N LEU A 5 2.54 17.94 -3.92
CA LEU A 5 1.20 17.35 -3.92
C LEU A 5 1.08 16.18 -4.90
N LYS A 6 1.64 16.31 -6.12
CA LYS A 6 1.55 15.28 -7.17
C LYS A 6 2.36 14.02 -6.86
N LEU A 7 3.55 14.17 -6.29
CA LEU A 7 4.39 13.03 -5.92
C LEU A 7 4.04 12.50 -4.53
N GLY A 8 3.66 13.40 -3.63
CA GLY A 8 3.34 13.06 -2.26
C GLY A 8 2.00 12.36 -2.09
N SER A 9 1.07 12.47 -3.05
CA SER A 9 -0.17 11.68 -3.03
C SER A 9 0.09 10.18 -3.14
N GLY A 10 1.09 9.75 -3.92
CA GLY A 10 1.50 8.36 -3.98
C GLY A 10 2.05 7.87 -2.64
N PHE A 11 2.99 8.63 -2.05
CA PHE A 11 3.51 8.33 -0.71
C PHE A 11 2.46 8.35 0.41
N PHE A 12 1.42 9.17 0.28
CA PHE A 12 0.27 9.15 1.18
C PHE A 12 -0.47 7.80 1.06
N ALA A 13 -0.80 7.37 -0.16
CA ALA A 13 -1.49 6.11 -0.44
C ALA A 13 -0.64 4.92 0.02
N ASP A 14 0.64 4.90 -0.34
CA ASP A 14 1.60 3.86 0.05
C ASP A 14 1.66 3.68 1.57
N ALA A 15 1.80 4.79 2.31
CA ALA A 15 1.85 4.74 3.76
C ALA A 15 0.52 4.33 4.38
N TYR A 16 -0.61 4.71 3.78
CA TYR A 16 -1.90 4.21 4.22
C TYR A 16 -1.97 2.69 4.05
N ASP A 17 -1.65 2.15 2.87
CA ASP A 17 -1.70 0.72 2.57
C ASP A 17 -0.76 -0.13 3.45
N LEU A 18 0.43 0.38 3.74
CA LEU A 18 1.41 -0.29 4.59
C LEU A 18 0.97 -0.40 6.05
N PHE A 19 0.14 0.52 6.54
CA PHE A 19 -0.30 0.55 7.94
C PHE A 19 -1.71 -0.02 8.14
N ILE A 20 -2.62 0.20 7.19
CA ILE A 20 -4.02 -0.23 7.30
C ILE A 20 -4.16 -1.75 7.40
N ILE A 21 -3.19 -2.48 6.84
CA ILE A 21 -3.20 -3.95 6.86
C ILE A 21 -3.19 -4.51 8.28
N ASP A 22 -2.48 -3.90 9.22
CA ASP A 22 -2.43 -4.38 10.61
C ASP A 22 -3.81 -4.29 11.28
N ILE A 23 -4.54 -3.21 11.01
CA ILE A 23 -5.90 -3.01 11.51
C ILE A 23 -6.86 -3.97 10.82
N VAL A 24 -6.70 -4.19 9.51
CA VAL A 24 -7.51 -5.16 8.76
C VAL A 24 -7.29 -6.58 9.26
N LEU A 25 -6.06 -6.98 9.55
CA LEU A 25 -5.77 -8.29 10.14
C LEU A 25 -6.45 -8.43 11.51
N ALA A 26 -6.43 -7.38 12.34
CA ALA A 26 -7.14 -7.36 13.63
C ALA A 26 -8.68 -7.46 13.47
N VAL A 27 -9.27 -6.82 12.45
CA VAL A 27 -10.70 -6.97 12.13
C VAL A 27 -11.01 -8.39 11.66
N LEU A 28 -10.17 -8.97 10.80
CA LEU A 28 -10.31 -10.34 10.30
C LEU A 28 -10.20 -11.39 11.42
N ASP A 29 -9.56 -11.06 12.54
CA ASP A 29 -9.48 -11.94 13.71
C ASP A 29 -10.75 -11.96 14.55
N GLN A 30 -11.54 -10.88 14.51
CA GLN A 30 -12.82 -10.82 15.21
C GLN A 30 -13.93 -11.55 14.44
N LEU A 31 -13.74 -11.78 13.14
CA LEU A 31 -14.68 -12.54 12.33
C LEU A 31 -14.67 -14.04 12.70
N PRO A 32 -15.82 -14.73 12.60
CA PRO A 32 -15.89 -16.18 12.78
C PRO A 32 -14.88 -16.91 11.90
N ALA A 33 -14.37 -18.08 12.32
CA ALA A 33 -13.37 -18.84 11.55
C ALA A 33 -13.81 -19.19 10.11
N SER A 34 -15.12 -19.22 9.85
CA SER A 34 -15.71 -19.39 8.51
C SER A 34 -15.55 -18.17 7.59
N GLN A 35 -15.35 -16.98 8.15
CA GLN A 35 -15.29 -15.69 7.44
C GLN A 35 -13.96 -14.94 7.63
N GLY A 36 -13.27 -15.13 8.76
CA GLY A 36 -11.99 -14.51 9.09
C GLY A 36 -10.78 -15.22 8.47
N LEU A 37 -9.59 -15.10 9.05
CA LEU A 37 -8.38 -15.79 8.58
C LEU A 37 -8.33 -17.27 9.00
N GLY A 38 -9.05 -17.67 10.06
CA GLY A 38 -8.84 -18.98 10.70
C GLY A 38 -7.54 -18.95 11.48
N LEU A 39 -7.60 -18.31 12.66
CA LEU A 39 -6.52 -17.91 13.56
C LEU A 39 -5.27 -18.82 13.52
N THR A 40 -4.26 -18.40 12.77
CA THR A 40 -2.88 -18.89 12.91
C THR A 40 -1.94 -17.69 12.82
N SER A 41 -1.14 -17.44 13.86
CA SER A 41 -0.19 -16.31 13.90
C SER A 41 0.77 -16.30 12.70
N GLY A 42 1.06 -17.48 12.13
CA GLY A 42 1.85 -17.60 10.91
C GLY A 42 1.20 -16.94 9.69
N SER A 43 -0.13 -16.99 9.54
CA SER A 43 -0.82 -16.38 8.39
C SER A 43 -0.71 -14.85 8.38
N ARG A 44 -0.82 -14.21 9.54
CA ARG A 44 -0.64 -12.74 9.68
C ARG A 44 0.77 -12.33 9.32
N GLY A 45 1.76 -13.03 9.89
CA GLY A 45 3.17 -12.79 9.59
C GLY A 45 3.47 -12.96 8.10
N LEU A 46 2.90 -13.98 7.45
CA LEU A 46 3.09 -14.19 6.01
C LEU A 46 2.52 -13.05 5.15
N ILE A 47 1.34 -12.50 5.49
CA ILE A 47 0.73 -11.39 4.75
C ILE A 47 1.55 -10.10 4.91
N ALA A 48 2.00 -9.81 6.14
CA ALA A 48 2.87 -8.66 6.40
C ALA A 48 4.21 -8.80 5.65
N CYS A 49 4.87 -9.96 5.79
CA CYS A 49 6.12 -10.26 5.11
C CYS A 49 6.01 -10.22 3.59
N SER A 50 4.89 -10.65 3.00
CA SER A 50 4.71 -10.64 1.54
C SER A 50 4.69 -9.22 0.98
N THR A 51 4.08 -8.27 1.70
CA THR A 51 4.09 -6.85 1.33
C THR A 51 5.51 -6.29 1.36
N SER A 52 6.25 -6.52 2.46
CA SER A 52 7.63 -6.05 2.58
C SER A 52 8.57 -6.70 1.55
N LEU A 53 8.41 -8.00 1.30
CA LEU A 53 9.19 -8.71 0.28
C LEU A 53 8.91 -8.14 -1.12
N GLY A 54 7.63 -7.91 -1.44
CA GLY A 54 7.23 -7.22 -2.67
C GLY A 54 7.93 -5.87 -2.79
N ALA A 55 7.91 -5.05 -1.74
CA ALA A 55 8.55 -3.73 -1.74
C ALA A 55 10.06 -3.78 -1.99
N VAL A 56 10.78 -4.71 -1.35
CA VAL A 56 12.22 -4.88 -1.58
C VAL A 56 12.50 -5.24 -3.04
N LEU A 57 11.76 -6.20 -3.60
CA LEU A 57 11.93 -6.62 -4.99
C LEU A 57 11.54 -5.50 -5.96
N GLY A 58 10.48 -4.74 -5.65
CA GLY A 58 10.02 -3.59 -6.42
C GLY A 58 11.06 -2.49 -6.48
N MET A 59 11.68 -2.15 -5.35
CA MET A 59 12.76 -1.14 -5.29
C MET A 59 13.91 -1.49 -6.23
N VAL A 60 14.39 -2.75 -6.18
CA VAL A 60 15.51 -3.20 -7.01
C VAL A 60 15.12 -3.21 -8.50
N PHE A 61 13.94 -3.75 -8.81
CA PHE A 61 13.48 -3.88 -10.19
C PHE A 61 13.22 -2.52 -10.85
N PHE A 62 12.41 -1.66 -10.22
CA PHE A 62 12.05 -0.36 -10.78
C PHE A 62 13.14 0.69 -10.66
N GLY A 63 14.12 0.52 -9.76
CA GLY A 63 15.35 1.29 -9.79
C GLY A 63 16.04 1.16 -11.16
N VAL A 64 16.21 -0.07 -11.63
CA VAL A 64 16.86 -0.36 -12.93
C VAL A 64 15.94 -0.04 -14.12
N VAL A 65 14.65 -0.39 -14.03
CA VAL A 65 13.69 -0.14 -15.12
C VAL A 65 13.45 1.36 -15.31
N GLY A 66 13.41 2.13 -14.22
CA GLY A 66 13.25 3.58 -14.24
C GLY A 66 14.31 4.30 -15.05
N ASP A 67 15.54 3.79 -15.04
CA ASP A 67 16.66 4.34 -15.80
C ASP A 67 16.53 4.09 -17.31
N ARG A 68 15.81 3.03 -17.71
CA ARG A 68 15.64 2.66 -19.13
C ARG A 68 14.34 3.18 -19.77
N VAL A 69 13.23 3.09 -19.06
CA VAL A 69 11.88 3.39 -19.58
C VAL A 69 11.44 4.82 -19.24
N GLY A 70 12.16 5.48 -18.33
CA GLY A 70 11.92 6.85 -17.89
C GLY A 70 11.03 6.94 -16.64
N ARG A 71 11.30 7.95 -15.81
CA ARG A 71 10.69 8.11 -14.46
C ARG A 71 9.18 8.13 -14.47
N ARG A 72 8.58 8.90 -15.39
CA ARG A 72 7.12 9.09 -15.46
C ARG A 72 6.38 7.80 -15.79
N ALA A 73 6.89 7.03 -16.76
CA ALA A 73 6.27 5.77 -17.15
C ALA A 73 6.39 4.73 -16.03
N GLY A 74 7.55 4.69 -15.35
CA GLY A 74 7.74 3.87 -14.16
C GLY A 74 6.73 4.17 -13.06
N ILE A 75 6.51 5.44 -12.73
CA ILE A 75 5.58 5.85 -11.65
C ILE A 75 4.13 5.51 -11.99
N LEU A 76 3.73 5.67 -13.26
CA LEU A 76 2.39 5.26 -13.69
C LEU A 76 2.21 3.74 -13.60
N CYS A 77 3.26 2.97 -13.92
CA CYS A 77 3.26 1.52 -13.80
C CYS A 77 3.15 1.09 -12.33
N THR A 78 3.98 1.64 -11.45
CA THR A 78 3.97 1.31 -10.01
C THR A 78 2.65 1.72 -9.37
N GLY A 79 2.15 2.92 -9.64
CA GLY A 79 0.84 3.35 -9.14
C GLY A 79 -0.31 2.47 -9.63
N SER A 80 -0.25 1.95 -10.86
CA SER A 80 -1.24 0.98 -11.36
C SER A 80 -1.15 -0.35 -10.62
N LEU A 81 0.04 -0.81 -10.24
CA LEU A 81 0.23 -2.02 -9.44
C LEU A 81 -0.31 -1.86 -8.03
N VAL A 82 -0.09 -0.70 -7.40
CA VAL A 82 -0.66 -0.36 -6.09
C VAL A 82 -2.19 -0.34 -6.17
N PHE A 83 -2.75 0.40 -7.13
CA PHE A 83 -4.21 0.46 -7.38
C PHE A 83 -4.82 -0.95 -7.54
N LEU A 84 -4.26 -1.75 -8.45
CA LEU A 84 -4.77 -3.09 -8.75
C LEU A 84 -4.60 -4.03 -7.58
N GLY A 85 -3.45 -3.98 -6.90
CA GLY A 85 -3.17 -4.80 -5.72
C GLY A 85 -4.13 -4.48 -4.58
N SER A 86 -4.39 -3.19 -4.31
CA SER A 86 -5.27 -2.76 -3.23
C SER A 86 -6.74 -3.10 -3.51
N MET A 87 -7.20 -2.82 -4.74
CA MET A 87 -8.52 -3.24 -5.22
C MET A 87 -8.69 -4.76 -5.13
N ALA A 88 -7.72 -5.53 -5.63
CA ALA A 88 -7.77 -6.99 -5.59
C ALA A 88 -7.80 -7.51 -4.15
N SER A 89 -7.02 -6.92 -3.24
CA SER A 89 -7.05 -7.28 -1.83
C SER A 89 -8.39 -6.97 -1.16
N SER A 90 -9.12 -5.93 -1.58
CA SER A 90 -10.47 -5.64 -1.08
C SER A 90 -11.53 -6.63 -1.59
N LEU A 91 -11.27 -7.27 -2.74
CA LEU A 91 -12.19 -8.16 -3.45
C LEU A 91 -11.94 -9.64 -3.19
N VAL A 92 -10.93 -10.02 -2.39
CA VAL A 92 -10.65 -11.43 -2.09
C VAL A 92 -11.86 -12.12 -1.46
N VAL A 93 -12.08 -13.37 -1.80
CA VAL A 93 -13.20 -14.17 -1.31
C VAL A 93 -12.68 -15.53 -0.87
N ARG A 94 -12.99 -15.92 0.36
CA ARG A 94 -12.60 -17.23 0.89
C ARG A 94 -13.25 -18.34 0.07
N THR A 95 -12.43 -19.18 -0.55
CA THR A 95 -12.87 -20.37 -1.29
C THR A 95 -12.24 -21.61 -0.68
N ARG A 96 -12.93 -22.75 -0.71
CA ARG A 96 -12.45 -24.02 -0.13
C ARG A 96 -11.08 -24.45 -0.68
N SER A 97 -10.81 -24.15 -1.95
CA SER A 97 -9.56 -24.49 -2.64
C SER A 97 -8.47 -23.42 -2.52
N PHE A 98 -8.82 -22.18 -2.17
CA PHE A 98 -7.87 -21.07 -2.08
C PHE A 98 -8.12 -20.24 -0.82
N PRO A 99 -7.36 -20.48 0.27
CA PRO A 99 -7.58 -19.79 1.54
C PRO A 99 -7.35 -18.28 1.43
N LEU A 100 -8.12 -17.53 2.23
CA LEU A 100 -8.09 -16.07 2.27
C LEU A 100 -6.67 -15.51 2.50
N ALA A 101 -5.90 -16.15 3.38
CA ALA A 101 -4.54 -15.72 3.71
C ALA A 101 -3.61 -15.72 2.49
N TYR A 102 -3.66 -16.77 1.65
CA TYR A 102 -2.82 -16.84 0.46
C TYR A 102 -3.25 -15.85 -0.62
N GLN A 103 -4.55 -15.60 -0.77
CA GLN A 103 -5.07 -14.55 -1.65
C GLN A 103 -4.56 -13.16 -1.22
N LEU A 104 -4.64 -12.87 0.07
CA LEU A 104 -4.10 -11.64 0.64
C LEU A 104 -2.58 -11.57 0.44
N CYS A 105 -1.82 -12.63 0.70
CA CYS A 105 -0.38 -12.64 0.47
C CYS A 105 -0.02 -12.25 -0.98
N LEU A 106 -0.72 -12.82 -1.97
CA LEU A 106 -0.45 -12.56 -3.39
C LEU A 106 -0.80 -11.13 -3.77
N THR A 107 -2.00 -10.66 -3.42
CA THR A 107 -2.44 -9.30 -3.75
C THR A 107 -1.60 -8.24 -3.04
N ARG A 108 -1.22 -8.50 -1.78
CA ARG A 108 -0.30 -7.66 -1.01
C ARG A 108 1.13 -7.67 -1.53
N PHE A 109 1.60 -8.80 -2.07
CA PHE A 109 2.90 -8.85 -2.72
C PHE A 109 2.93 -7.97 -3.98
N VAL A 110 1.89 -8.03 -4.82
CA VAL A 110 1.77 -7.19 -6.03
C VAL A 110 1.70 -5.71 -5.65
N LEU A 111 0.87 -5.38 -4.67
CA LEU A 111 0.79 -4.04 -4.10
C LEU A 111 2.15 -3.57 -3.59
N GLY A 112 2.81 -4.38 -2.75
CA GLY A 112 4.12 -4.07 -2.20
C GLY A 112 5.17 -3.86 -3.28
N PHE A 113 5.14 -4.66 -4.34
CA PHE A 113 6.02 -4.50 -5.50
C PHE A 113 5.83 -3.16 -6.22
N GLY A 114 4.57 -2.70 -6.34
CA GLY A 114 4.25 -1.34 -6.79
C GLY A 114 4.84 -0.27 -5.86
N ILE A 115 4.50 -0.32 -4.57
CA ILE A 115 4.98 0.62 -3.55
C ILE A 115 6.50 0.74 -3.60
N GLY A 116 7.20 -0.40 -3.53
CA GLY A 116 8.65 -0.43 -3.55
C GLY A 116 9.26 0.23 -4.78
N GLY A 117 8.64 0.05 -5.95
CA GLY A 117 9.15 0.67 -7.17
C GLY A 117 8.96 2.19 -7.21
N GLU A 118 7.91 2.70 -6.57
CA GLU A 118 7.62 4.13 -6.54
C GLU A 118 8.68 4.93 -5.76
N TYR A 119 9.26 4.36 -4.71
CA TYR A 119 10.24 5.02 -3.85
C TYR A 119 11.48 5.56 -4.60
N PRO A 120 12.26 4.73 -5.33
CA PRO A 120 13.42 5.22 -6.06
C PRO A 120 13.03 6.14 -7.23
N LEU A 121 11.92 5.86 -7.91
CA LEU A 121 11.47 6.66 -9.05
C LEU A 121 11.02 8.06 -8.63
N SER A 122 10.26 8.16 -7.55
CA SER A 122 9.76 9.43 -7.02
C SER A 122 10.86 10.24 -6.35
N ALA A 123 11.82 9.59 -5.67
CA ALA A 123 13.03 10.27 -5.18
C ALA A 123 13.83 10.90 -6.34
N ALA A 124 14.07 10.14 -7.41
CA ALA A 124 14.75 10.64 -8.59
C ALA A 124 13.96 11.76 -9.28
N MET A 125 12.66 11.59 -9.50
CA MET A 125 11.83 12.61 -10.17
C MET A 125 11.68 13.89 -9.35
N ALA A 126 11.57 13.79 -8.02
CA ALA A 126 11.58 14.96 -7.14
C ALA A 126 12.93 15.69 -7.23
N ALA A 127 14.04 14.96 -7.26
CA ALA A 127 15.37 15.54 -7.40
C ALA A 127 15.59 16.21 -8.76
N GLU A 128 15.22 15.54 -9.86
CA GLU A 128 15.35 16.02 -11.25
C GLU A 128 14.52 17.29 -11.50
N LYS A 129 13.33 17.41 -10.91
CA LYS A 129 12.41 18.55 -11.09
C LYS A 129 12.63 19.68 -10.08
N SER A 130 13.61 19.57 -9.20
CA SER A 130 13.90 20.56 -8.16
C SER A 130 15.14 21.39 -8.48
N GLN A 131 15.13 22.65 -8.06
CA GLN A 131 16.33 23.49 -8.08
C GLN A 131 17.36 22.95 -7.10
N SER A 132 18.64 23.07 -7.46
CA SER A 132 19.79 22.53 -6.72
C SER A 132 19.78 22.91 -5.24
N GLU A 133 19.41 24.16 -4.92
CA GLU A 133 19.43 24.74 -3.57
C GLU A 133 18.37 24.16 -2.62
N VAL A 134 17.24 23.70 -3.15
CA VAL A 134 16.10 23.20 -2.36
C VAL A 134 15.78 21.73 -2.61
N ARG A 135 16.61 21.03 -3.40
CA ARG A 135 16.41 19.63 -3.79
C ARG A 135 16.12 18.72 -2.61
N GLY A 136 16.98 18.77 -1.58
CA GLY A 136 16.81 17.95 -0.38
C GLY A 136 15.49 18.23 0.35
N ARG A 137 15.09 19.51 0.44
CA ARG A 137 13.82 19.90 1.08
C ARG A 137 12.61 19.42 0.29
N VAL A 138 12.66 19.47 -1.03
CA VAL A 138 11.56 18.99 -1.90
C VAL A 138 11.41 17.48 -1.78
N VAL A 139 12.51 16.73 -1.84
CA VAL A 139 12.49 15.27 -1.67
C VAL A 139 11.95 14.91 -0.27
N ALA A 140 12.46 15.56 0.78
CA ALA A 140 12.00 15.34 2.14
C ALA A 140 10.51 15.65 2.31
N ALA A 141 10.02 16.75 1.72
CA ALA A 141 8.61 17.12 1.79
C ALA A 141 7.69 16.12 1.08
N VAL A 142 8.12 15.56 -0.06
CA VAL A 142 7.39 14.50 -0.76
C VAL A 142 7.28 13.25 0.11
N PHE A 143 8.39 12.80 0.70
CA PHE A 143 8.39 11.62 1.58
C PHE A 143 7.64 11.86 2.90
N SER A 144 7.61 13.10 3.39
CA SER A 144 6.88 13.47 4.60
C SER A 144 5.37 13.26 4.49
N MET A 145 4.82 13.18 3.27
CA MET A 145 3.41 12.85 3.06
C MET A 145 3.05 11.45 3.55
N GLN A 146 4.03 10.53 3.72
CA GLN A 146 3.81 9.25 4.38
C GLN A 146 3.25 9.43 5.79
N GLY A 147 3.71 10.44 6.54
CA GLY A 147 3.20 10.72 7.89
C GLY A 147 1.71 11.05 7.89
N VAL A 148 1.23 11.76 6.85
CA VAL A 148 -0.20 12.05 6.68
C VAL A 148 -0.98 10.77 6.34
N GLY A 149 -0.40 9.88 5.52
CA GLY A 149 -0.98 8.57 5.20
C GLY A 149 -1.13 7.67 6.43
N MET A 150 -0.11 7.63 7.31
CA MET A 150 -0.16 6.90 8.58
C MET A 150 -1.27 7.43 9.51
N ILE A 151 -1.42 8.74 9.61
CA ILE A 151 -2.50 9.37 10.40
C ILE A 151 -3.86 8.97 9.81
N ALA A 152 -4.01 8.99 8.48
CA ALA A 152 -5.23 8.54 7.83
C ALA A 152 -5.51 7.05 8.11
N ALA A 153 -4.48 6.19 8.05
CA ALA A 153 -4.61 4.77 8.36
C ALA A 153 -5.05 4.51 9.82
N ALA A 154 -4.75 5.43 10.75
CA ALA A 154 -5.25 5.35 12.12
C ALA A 154 -6.69 5.89 12.27
N LEU A 155 -7.06 6.95 11.55
CA LEU A 155 -8.35 7.62 11.71
C LEU A 155 -9.48 6.98 10.90
N VAL A 156 -9.23 6.55 9.67
CA VAL A 156 -10.25 5.99 8.77
C VAL A 156 -10.93 4.75 9.38
N PRO A 157 -10.19 3.79 9.99
CA PRO A 157 -10.80 2.69 10.73
C PRO A 157 -11.75 3.12 11.84
N LEU A 158 -11.42 4.17 12.59
CA LEU A 158 -12.30 4.65 13.67
C LEU A 158 -13.63 5.13 13.10
N VAL A 159 -13.61 5.85 11.97
CA VAL A 159 -14.82 6.31 11.30
C VAL A 159 -15.63 5.14 10.72
N VAL A 160 -14.98 4.23 9.99
CA VAL A 160 -15.63 3.08 9.35
C VAL A 160 -16.24 2.12 10.38
N LEU A 161 -15.54 1.85 11.48
CA LEU A 161 -16.00 0.95 12.53
C LEU A 161 -17.07 1.60 13.42
N SER A 162 -17.00 2.92 13.67
CA SER A 162 -18.03 3.63 14.43
C SER A 162 -19.33 3.85 13.64
N ALA A 163 -19.29 3.79 12.31
CA ALA A 163 -20.46 3.88 11.45
C ALA A 163 -21.42 2.67 11.54
N GLY A 164 -21.09 1.64 12.32
CA GLY A 164 -21.93 0.46 12.53
C GLY A 164 -21.99 -0.49 11.32
N LEU A 165 -21.02 -0.39 10.41
CA LEU A 165 -20.91 -1.29 9.26
C LEU A 165 -20.54 -2.71 9.72
N SER A 166 -21.01 -3.72 8.98
CA SER A 166 -20.59 -5.10 9.23
C SER A 166 -19.07 -5.23 9.10
N LEU A 167 -18.43 -6.00 9.99
CA LEU A 167 -16.98 -6.21 9.96
C LEU A 167 -16.49 -6.72 8.59
N GLU A 168 -17.30 -7.54 7.91
CA GLU A 168 -17.00 -8.03 6.56
C GLU A 168 -16.90 -6.92 5.51
N LEU A 169 -17.79 -5.92 5.57
CA LEU A 169 -17.72 -4.77 4.69
C LEU A 169 -16.62 -3.80 5.12
N ALA A 170 -16.42 -3.64 6.43
CA ALA A 170 -15.45 -2.71 6.99
C ALA A 170 -14.03 -3.01 6.48
N TRP A 171 -13.53 -4.25 6.62
CA TRP A 171 -12.15 -4.55 6.21
C TRP A 171 -11.94 -4.38 4.70
N ARG A 172 -12.95 -4.66 3.87
CA ARG A 172 -12.89 -4.44 2.42
C ARG A 172 -12.79 -2.97 2.08
N LEU A 173 -13.64 -2.14 2.70
CA LEU A 173 -13.63 -0.69 2.52
C LEU A 173 -12.31 -0.07 2.99
N LEU A 174 -11.76 -0.55 4.12
CA LEU A 174 -10.49 -0.07 4.64
C LEU A 174 -9.34 -0.31 3.66
N LEU A 175 -9.32 -1.46 2.99
CA LEU A 175 -8.33 -1.72 1.94
C LEU A 175 -8.60 -0.88 0.69
N CYS A 176 -9.85 -0.72 0.27
CA CYS A 176 -10.20 0.05 -0.93
C CYS A 176 -9.92 1.56 -0.79
N PHE A 177 -9.97 2.12 0.43
CA PHE A 177 -9.75 3.55 0.66
C PHE A 177 -8.33 4.02 0.31
N ALA A 178 -7.36 3.12 0.23
CA ALA A 178 -5.99 3.45 -0.11
C ALA A 178 -5.81 3.97 -1.56
N VAL A 179 -6.86 3.90 -2.38
CA VAL A 179 -6.84 4.05 -3.83
C VAL A 179 -7.41 5.39 -4.29
#